data_AF-Q5PG54-F1
#
_entry.id   AF-Q5PG54-F1
#
_cell.length_a   1.000
_cell.length_b   1.000
_cell.length_c   1.000
_cell.angle_alpha   90.00
_cell.angle_beta   90.00
_cell.angle_gamma   90.00
#
_symmetry.space_group_name_H-M   'P 1'
#
loop_
_entity.id
_entity.type
_entity.pdbx_description
1 polymer ?
#
loop_
_entity_poly.entity_id
_entity_poly.type
_entity_poly.pdbx_seq_one_letter_code
_entity_poly.pdbx_strand_id
1 'polypeptide(L)'
;MLELNFSQTLGTHCLTLNETLPASGITAIFGVSGAGKTSLINAISGLTRPQKGRIALNGRVLHDAENGICLTPEKRRIGYVFQDARLFPHYKVRGNLRYGMAKSMTGQFDKLVSLLGIEALLDRLPGSLSGGEKQRVAIGRALLTAPELLLLDEPLASLDIPRKRELLPYLQRLAREINIPMLYVSHSLDEILHLADKVMVLEDGQVKAFGPLEEVWGSSVMHPWLPKEQQSSILKVSVLEHHPHYAMTALALGDQHLWVNKLNQPLQSTLRIRIQASDVSLVLQPPQQTSIRNVLRAKVANCYDDNGQVEVQLEIGGRTLWARISPWARDELNIKPGLWLYAQVKSVSITA
;
A
#
# COMPACT_ATOMS: atom_id res chain seq x y z
N MET A 1 -9.85 13.73 -7.14
CA MET A 1 -9.70 12.71 -8.20
C MET A 1 -8.54 13.14 -9.09
N LEU A 2 -7.62 12.24 -9.40
CA LEU A 2 -6.51 12.49 -10.32
C LEU A 2 -6.76 11.68 -11.60
N GLU A 3 -6.94 12.38 -12.71
CA GLU A 3 -7.15 11.80 -14.04
C GLU A 3 -5.82 11.80 -14.80
N LEU A 4 -5.41 10.63 -15.26
CA LEU A 4 -4.18 10.42 -16.01
C LEU A 4 -4.53 9.79 -17.35
N ASN A 5 -4.42 10.54 -18.44
CA ASN A 5 -4.52 10.00 -19.79
C ASN A 5 -3.40 10.60 -20.63
N PHE A 6 -2.20 10.01 -20.59
CA PHE A 6 -1.04 10.57 -21.28
C PHE A 6 -0.07 9.51 -21.76
N SER A 7 0.75 9.88 -22.75
CA SER A 7 1.91 9.10 -23.15
C SER A 7 3.18 9.94 -23.02
N GLN A 8 4.22 9.37 -22.44
CA GLN A 8 5.53 9.98 -22.31
C GLN A 8 6.65 9.05 -22.76
N THR A 9 7.51 9.50 -23.67
CA THR A 9 8.74 8.79 -24.02
C THR A 9 9.96 9.45 -23.38
N LEU A 10 10.77 8.67 -22.67
CA LEU A 10 12.04 9.08 -22.06
C LEU A 10 13.12 8.06 -22.44
N GLY A 11 14.01 8.45 -23.37
CA GLY A 11 14.97 7.53 -23.96
C GLY A 11 14.27 6.41 -24.72
N THR A 12 14.54 5.15 -24.36
CA THR A 12 13.92 3.96 -24.95
C THR A 12 12.60 3.55 -24.26
N HIS A 13 12.25 4.17 -23.13
CA HIS A 13 11.07 3.80 -22.36
C HIS A 13 9.86 4.66 -22.75
N CYS A 14 8.74 4.01 -23.06
CA CYS A 14 7.47 4.66 -23.34
C CYS A 14 6.48 4.36 -22.20
N LEU A 15 6.11 5.41 -21.45
CA LEU A 15 5.10 5.37 -20.40
C LEU A 15 3.75 5.75 -20.99
N THR A 16 2.75 4.88 -20.91
CA THR A 16 1.37 5.16 -21.34
C THR A 16 0.41 4.84 -20.21
N LEU A 17 -0.40 5.82 -19.81
CA LEU A 17 -1.43 5.64 -18.77
C LEU A 17 -2.78 6.14 -19.23
N ASN A 18 -3.82 5.43 -18.81
CA ASN A 18 -5.22 5.84 -18.90
C ASN A 18 -5.96 5.40 -17.62
N GLU A 19 -5.72 6.09 -16.52
CA GLU A 19 -6.19 5.71 -15.19
C GLU A 19 -6.78 6.89 -14.42
N THR A 20 -7.72 6.59 -13.52
CA THR A 20 -8.32 7.56 -12.62
C THR A 20 -8.12 7.16 -11.17
N LEU A 21 -7.36 7.96 -10.43
CA LEU A 21 -7.01 7.69 -9.04
C LEU A 21 -7.97 8.41 -8.08
N PRO A 22 -8.29 7.78 -6.94
CA PRO A 22 -9.22 8.34 -5.95
C PRO A 22 -8.70 9.65 -5.35
N ALA A 23 -9.64 10.45 -4.84
CA ALA A 23 -9.35 11.73 -4.17
C ALA A 23 -8.91 11.59 -2.70
N SER A 24 -8.76 10.37 -2.21
CA SER A 24 -8.52 10.07 -0.80
C SER A 24 -7.74 8.77 -0.64
N GLY A 25 -7.10 8.61 0.53
CA GLY A 25 -6.35 7.41 0.87
C GLY A 25 -4.99 7.33 0.19
N ILE A 26 -4.34 6.18 0.32
CA ILE A 26 -3.02 5.92 -0.25
C ILE A 26 -3.16 5.02 -1.48
N THR A 27 -2.73 5.52 -2.63
CA THR A 27 -2.51 4.69 -3.82
C THR A 27 -1.02 4.40 -3.95
N ALA A 28 -0.64 3.13 -3.80
CA ALA A 28 0.74 2.72 -4.03
C ALA A 28 0.99 2.45 -5.52
N ILE A 29 2.10 2.94 -6.04
CA ILE A 29 2.62 2.60 -7.37
C ILE A 29 3.75 1.59 -7.17
N PHE A 30 3.52 0.37 -7.62
CA PHE A 30 4.44 -0.75 -7.53
C PHE A 30 5.00 -1.12 -8.90
N GLY A 31 6.21 -1.67 -8.93
CA GLY A 31 6.85 -2.16 -10.14
C GLY A 31 8.36 -2.25 -9.96
N VAL A 32 9.02 -3.00 -10.85
CA VAL A 32 10.49 -3.14 -10.85
C VAL A 32 11.19 -1.80 -11.10
N SER A 33 12.49 -1.74 -10.78
CA SER A 33 13.34 -0.62 -11.18
C SER A 33 13.28 -0.45 -12.71
N GLY A 34 13.10 0.79 -13.17
CA GLY A 34 12.93 1.07 -14.60
C GLY A 34 11.51 0.91 -15.15
N ALA A 35 10.53 0.47 -14.36
CA ALA A 35 9.14 0.30 -14.83
C ALA A 35 8.44 1.62 -15.24
N GLY A 36 9.00 2.78 -14.89
CA GLY A 36 8.42 4.11 -15.18
C GLY A 36 7.79 4.84 -13.99
N LYS A 37 7.97 4.34 -12.75
CA LYS A 37 7.38 4.91 -11.53
C LYS A 37 7.78 6.37 -11.29
N THR A 38 9.08 6.65 -11.32
CA THR A 38 9.61 8.02 -11.17
C THR A 38 9.20 8.91 -12.35
N SER A 39 9.14 8.37 -13.58
CA SER A 39 8.64 9.09 -14.76
C SER A 39 7.18 9.51 -14.59
N LEU A 40 6.34 8.62 -14.04
CA LEU A 40 4.94 8.90 -13.72
C LEU A 40 4.82 10.03 -12.69
N ILE A 41 5.52 9.94 -11.56
CA ILE A 41 5.51 11.01 -10.54
C ILE A 41 6.04 12.33 -11.11
N ASN A 42 7.06 12.31 -11.96
CA ASN A 42 7.62 13.51 -12.57
C ASN A 42 6.64 14.17 -13.57
N ALA A 43 5.89 13.37 -14.32
CA ALA A 43 4.84 13.88 -15.20
C ALA A 43 3.71 14.55 -14.41
N ILE A 44 3.28 13.93 -13.30
CA ILE A 44 2.24 14.46 -12.41
C ILE A 44 2.71 15.75 -11.72
N SER A 45 3.93 15.78 -11.17
CA SER A 45 4.51 16.95 -10.50
C SER A 45 4.91 18.08 -11.44
N GLY A 46 5.05 17.80 -12.74
CA GLY A 46 5.43 18.79 -13.76
C GLY A 46 6.92 18.99 -13.94
N LEU A 47 7.73 18.09 -13.39
CA LEU A 47 9.16 18.03 -13.68
C LEU A 47 9.44 17.48 -15.08
N THR A 48 8.50 16.75 -15.66
CA THR A 48 8.53 16.35 -17.06
C THR A 48 7.25 16.75 -17.79
N ARG A 49 7.34 16.85 -19.12
CA ARG A 49 6.22 17.21 -20.00
C ARG A 49 5.87 16.02 -20.90
N PRO A 50 4.73 15.35 -20.69
CA PRO A 50 4.23 14.33 -21.60
C PRO A 50 4.09 14.86 -23.04
N GLN A 51 4.40 14.03 -24.04
CA GLN A 51 4.26 14.41 -25.45
C GLN A 51 2.80 14.43 -25.91
N LYS A 52 1.92 13.61 -25.31
CA LYS A 52 0.50 13.54 -25.65
C LYS A 52 -0.37 13.39 -24.42
N GLY A 53 -1.63 13.79 -24.56
CA GLY A 53 -2.67 13.59 -23.56
C GLY A 53 -2.70 14.64 -22.45
N ARG A 54 -3.45 14.32 -21.39
CA ARG A 54 -3.94 15.21 -20.35
C ARG A 54 -3.71 14.63 -18.94
N ILE A 55 -3.37 15.51 -18.01
CA ILE A 55 -3.32 15.25 -16.56
C ILE A 55 -4.21 16.28 -15.89
N ALA A 56 -5.17 15.84 -15.07
CA ALA A 56 -6.04 16.72 -14.31
C ALA A 56 -6.15 16.29 -12.84
N LEU A 57 -6.16 17.26 -11.92
CA LEU A 57 -6.31 17.03 -10.49
C LEU A 57 -7.52 17.82 -9.98
N ASN A 58 -8.50 17.11 -9.44
CA ASN A 58 -9.75 17.68 -8.92
C ASN A 58 -10.44 18.59 -9.95
N GLY A 59 -10.53 18.12 -11.21
CA GLY A 59 -11.08 18.89 -12.33
C GLY A 59 -10.17 19.98 -12.90
N ARG A 60 -9.09 20.36 -12.21
CA ARG A 60 -8.12 21.34 -12.69
C ARG A 60 -7.09 20.68 -13.61
N VAL A 61 -7.04 21.12 -14.87
CA VAL A 61 -6.07 20.65 -15.85
C VAL A 61 -4.66 21.12 -15.47
N LEU A 62 -3.76 20.16 -15.25
CA LEU A 62 -2.34 20.41 -14.95
C LEU A 62 -1.47 20.37 -16.20
N HIS A 63 -1.81 19.48 -17.12
CA HIS A 63 -1.17 19.32 -18.41
C HIS A 63 -2.22 18.91 -19.45
N ASP A 64 -2.12 19.45 -20.66
CA ASP A 64 -2.90 19.06 -21.83
C ASP A 64 -2.06 19.37 -23.07
N ALA A 65 -1.56 18.32 -23.72
CA ALA A 65 -0.69 18.46 -24.88
C ALA A 65 -1.40 19.10 -26.07
N GLU A 66 -2.68 18.79 -26.27
CA GLU A 66 -3.47 19.24 -27.42
C GLU A 66 -3.86 20.72 -27.27
N ASN A 67 -4.23 21.11 -26.05
CA ASN A 67 -4.60 22.49 -25.73
C ASN A 67 -3.40 23.37 -25.34
N GLY A 68 -2.17 22.84 -25.39
CA GLY A 68 -0.95 23.57 -25.04
C GLY A 68 -0.83 23.96 -23.56
N ILE A 69 -1.60 23.33 -22.67
CA ILE A 69 -1.60 23.63 -21.24
C ILE A 69 -0.45 22.86 -20.58
N CYS A 70 0.42 23.55 -19.85
CA CYS A 70 1.45 22.92 -19.04
C CYS A 70 1.75 23.79 -17.81
N LEU A 71 1.08 23.50 -16.69
CA LEU A 71 1.33 24.21 -15.44
C LEU A 71 2.72 23.86 -14.91
N THR A 72 3.45 24.89 -14.48
CA THR A 72 4.73 24.73 -13.78
C THR A 72 4.52 24.07 -12.41
N PRO A 73 5.51 23.33 -11.88
CA PRO A 73 5.37 22.55 -10.64
C PRO A 73 4.75 23.34 -9.47
N GLU A 74 5.20 24.58 -9.24
CA GLU A 74 4.72 25.44 -8.16
C GLU A 74 3.25 25.85 -8.29
N LYS A 75 2.68 25.82 -9.50
CA LYS A 75 1.27 26.10 -9.77
C LYS A 75 0.37 24.88 -9.60
N ARG A 76 0.94 23.68 -9.48
CA ARG A 76 0.16 22.43 -9.40
C ARG A 76 -0.43 22.15 -8.03
N ARG A 77 0.02 22.82 -6.95
CA ARG A 77 -0.39 22.56 -5.55
C ARG A 77 -0.18 21.09 -5.17
N ILE A 78 0.97 20.54 -5.54
CA ILE A 78 1.36 19.15 -5.26
C ILE A 78 2.57 19.19 -4.31
N GLY A 79 2.48 18.44 -3.22
CA GLY A 79 3.60 18.23 -2.31
C GLY A 79 4.45 17.07 -2.81
N TYR A 80 5.73 17.28 -3.08
CA TYR A 80 6.63 16.22 -3.55
C TYR A 80 7.70 15.93 -2.50
N VAL A 81 7.66 14.72 -1.95
CA VAL A 81 8.72 14.12 -1.13
C VAL A 81 9.57 13.19 -2.02
N PHE A 82 10.81 13.59 -2.26
CA PHE A 82 11.78 12.82 -3.04
C PHE A 82 12.42 11.71 -2.19
N GLN A 83 13.05 10.73 -2.85
CA GLN A 83 13.83 9.67 -2.23
C GLN A 83 14.95 10.23 -1.33
N ASP A 84 15.69 11.21 -1.83
CA ASP A 84 16.56 12.05 -1.00
C ASP A 84 15.73 13.19 -0.42
N ALA A 85 15.80 13.39 0.90
CA ALA A 85 15.00 14.40 1.60
C ALA A 85 15.16 15.84 1.04
N ARG A 86 16.27 16.14 0.36
CA ARG A 86 16.56 17.43 -0.31
C ARG A 86 16.24 18.64 0.58
N LEU A 87 16.63 18.57 1.84
CA LEU A 87 16.49 19.67 2.79
C LEU A 87 17.54 20.75 2.48
N PHE A 88 17.18 22.02 2.67
CA PHE A 88 18.13 23.12 2.52
C PHE A 88 19.15 23.07 3.66
N PRO A 89 20.43 22.81 3.38
CA PRO A 89 21.42 22.53 4.42
C PRO A 89 21.74 23.75 5.29
N HIS A 90 21.52 24.95 4.76
CA HIS A 90 21.77 26.23 5.43
C HIS A 90 20.57 26.72 6.27
N TYR A 91 19.41 26.06 6.20
CA TYR A 91 18.27 26.35 7.05
C TYR A 91 18.18 25.33 8.19
N LYS A 92 17.81 25.81 9.39
CA LYS A 92 17.32 24.94 10.46
C LYS A 92 16.06 24.19 10.02
N VAL A 93 15.68 23.13 10.74
CA VAL A 93 14.44 22.38 10.48
C VAL A 93 13.23 23.30 10.42
N ARG A 94 13.09 24.23 11.39
CA ARG A 94 12.02 25.24 11.39
C ARG A 94 12.00 26.07 10.10
N GLY A 95 13.16 26.45 9.59
CA GLY A 95 13.30 27.21 8.34
C GLY A 95 12.90 26.37 7.12
N ASN A 96 13.34 25.11 7.06
CA ASN A 96 12.94 24.17 6.02
C ASN A 96 11.42 23.98 5.97
N LEU A 97 10.78 23.79 7.13
CA LEU A 97 9.33 23.62 7.25
C LEU A 97 8.56 24.89 6.83
N ARG A 98 9.08 26.08 7.15
CA ARG A 98 8.42 27.36 6.87
C ARG A 98 8.66 27.89 5.46
N TYR A 99 9.66 27.39 4.73
CA TYR A 99 10.11 27.95 3.44
C TYR A 99 8.97 28.09 2.40
N GLY A 100 8.15 27.06 2.24
CA GLY A 100 7.00 27.06 1.32
C GLY A 100 5.65 27.07 2.03
N MET A 101 5.62 27.42 3.32
CA MET A 101 4.43 27.26 4.14
C MET A 101 3.30 28.17 3.65
N ALA A 102 2.14 27.58 3.36
CA ALA A 102 0.94 28.33 3.00
C ALA A 102 0.42 29.10 4.22
N LYS A 103 -0.12 30.30 4.00
CA LYS A 103 -0.72 31.11 5.09
C LYS A 103 -1.79 30.32 5.86
N SER A 104 -2.61 29.52 5.16
CA SER A 104 -3.63 28.64 5.73
C SER A 104 -3.08 27.60 6.71
N MET A 105 -1.80 27.24 6.62
CA MET A 105 -1.18 26.21 7.45
C MET A 105 -0.49 26.75 8.70
N THR A 106 -0.48 28.08 8.90
CA THR A 106 0.25 28.69 10.03
C THR A 106 -0.30 28.21 11.37
N GLY A 107 -1.63 28.12 11.51
CA GLY A 107 -2.28 27.59 12.72
C GLY A 107 -2.18 26.07 12.89
N GLN A 108 -1.76 25.34 11.85
CA GLN A 108 -1.57 23.89 11.90
C GLN A 108 -0.11 23.49 12.09
N PHE A 109 0.82 24.46 12.12
CA PHE A 109 2.26 24.20 12.17
C PHE A 109 2.63 23.29 13.36
N ASP A 110 2.27 23.67 14.58
CA ASP A 110 2.65 22.92 15.78
C ASP A 110 1.98 21.54 15.82
N LYS A 111 0.72 21.44 15.39
CA LYS A 111 0.01 20.16 15.27
C LYS A 111 0.75 19.20 14.33
N LEU A 112 1.19 19.69 13.18
CA LEU A 112 1.86 18.88 12.17
C LEU A 112 3.27 18.48 12.61
N VAL A 113 4.01 19.40 13.22
CA VAL A 113 5.30 19.11 13.84
C VAL A 113 5.15 18.01 14.88
N SER A 114 4.08 18.04 15.69
CA SER A 114 3.81 17.04 16.71
C SER A 114 3.38 15.69 16.17
N LEU A 115 2.53 15.68 15.15
CA LEU A 115 2.14 14.45 14.45
C LEU A 115 3.36 13.71 13.87
N LEU A 116 4.37 14.45 13.43
CA LEU A 116 5.62 13.90 12.92
C LEU A 116 6.65 13.63 14.03
N GLY A 117 6.43 14.08 15.27
CA GLY A 117 7.37 13.92 16.38
C GLY A 117 8.72 14.57 16.11
N ILE A 118 8.73 15.79 15.54
CA ILE A 118 9.93 16.55 15.16
C ILE A 118 10.10 17.86 15.92
N GLU A 119 9.36 18.08 17.01
CA GLU A 119 9.40 19.27 17.86
C GLU A 119 10.82 19.54 18.37
N ALA A 120 11.45 18.50 18.93
CA ALA A 120 12.81 18.57 19.48
C ALA A 120 13.89 18.84 18.41
N LEU A 121 13.54 18.75 17.13
CA LEU A 121 14.47 18.91 16.01
C LEU A 121 14.42 20.30 15.39
N LEU A 122 13.43 21.13 15.73
CA LEU A 122 13.12 22.40 15.06
C LEU A 122 14.33 23.34 14.92
N ASP A 123 15.21 23.37 15.92
CA ASP A 123 16.36 24.27 15.97
C ASP A 123 17.67 23.63 15.49
N ARG A 124 17.64 22.36 15.07
CA ARG A 124 18.77 21.64 14.47
C ARG A 124 18.92 21.95 12.98
N LEU A 125 20.13 21.72 12.45
CA LEU A 125 20.42 21.78 11.02
C LEU A 125 20.28 20.37 10.40
N PRO A 126 19.90 20.23 9.11
CA PRO A 126 19.73 18.94 8.46
C PRO A 126 20.96 18.02 8.55
N GLY A 127 22.17 18.59 8.58
CA GLY A 127 23.41 17.83 8.68
C GLY A 127 23.53 16.97 9.95
N SER A 128 22.89 17.35 11.05
CA SER A 128 22.93 16.61 12.32
C SER A 128 21.75 15.64 12.52
N LEU A 129 20.90 15.48 11.51
CA LEU A 129 19.73 14.59 11.56
C LEU A 129 20.05 13.21 10.99
N SER A 130 19.49 12.16 11.60
CA SER A 130 19.41 10.82 11.02
C SER A 130 18.57 10.80 9.74
N GLY A 131 18.69 9.73 8.94
CA GLY A 131 17.90 9.58 7.71
C GLY A 131 16.39 9.66 7.96
N GLY A 132 15.90 9.00 9.01
CA GLY A 132 14.47 8.99 9.33
C GLY A 132 13.96 10.36 9.79
N GLU A 133 14.75 11.10 10.57
CA GLU A 133 14.44 12.47 10.96
C GLU A 133 14.41 13.41 9.74
N LYS A 134 15.39 13.31 8.83
CA LYS A 134 15.39 14.07 7.57
C LYS A 134 14.12 13.81 6.77
N GLN A 135 13.69 12.55 6.71
CA GLN A 135 12.50 12.17 5.96
C GLN A 135 11.21 12.75 6.58
N ARG A 136 11.08 12.69 7.90
CA ARG A 136 9.95 13.31 8.62
C ARG A 136 9.89 14.82 8.35
N VAL A 137 11.03 15.51 8.38
CA VAL A 137 11.10 16.94 8.04
C VAL A 137 10.71 17.20 6.58
N ALA A 138 11.13 16.35 5.63
CA ALA A 138 10.77 16.50 4.23
C ALA A 138 9.25 16.34 3.99
N ILE A 139 8.63 15.35 4.63
CA ILE A 139 7.17 15.15 4.62
C ILE A 139 6.48 16.37 5.22
N GLY A 140 6.94 16.85 6.37
CA GLY A 140 6.38 18.04 7.02
C GLY A 140 6.45 19.29 6.13
N ARG A 141 7.59 19.50 5.48
CA ARG A 141 7.77 20.60 4.53
C ARG A 141 6.79 20.51 3.36
N ALA A 142 6.55 19.32 2.81
CA ALA A 142 5.62 19.13 1.71
C ALA A 142 4.17 19.41 2.14
N LEU A 143 3.75 18.90 3.30
CA LEU A 143 2.39 19.09 3.80
C LEU A 143 2.07 20.55 4.17
N LEU A 144 3.04 21.29 4.73
CA LEU A 144 2.86 22.69 5.10
C LEU A 144 2.63 23.61 3.89
N THR A 145 2.83 23.13 2.66
CA THR A 145 2.45 23.85 1.43
C THR A 145 0.94 23.82 1.14
N ALA A 146 0.13 23.14 1.97
CA ALA A 146 -1.29 22.84 1.75
C ALA A 146 -1.55 22.15 0.38
N PRO A 147 -0.92 21.00 0.11
CA PRO A 147 -1.04 20.35 -1.18
C PRO A 147 -2.41 19.68 -1.35
N GLU A 148 -2.87 19.60 -2.59
CA GLU A 148 -4.07 18.83 -2.99
C GLU A 148 -3.76 17.35 -3.25
N LEU A 149 -2.47 17.01 -3.38
CA LEU A 149 -1.95 15.68 -3.62
C LEU A 149 -0.53 15.60 -3.07
N LEU A 150 -0.23 14.53 -2.33
CA LEU A 150 1.13 14.24 -1.84
C LEU A 150 1.74 13.11 -2.66
N LEU A 151 2.89 13.38 -3.28
CA LEU A 151 3.70 12.39 -3.99
C LEU A 151 4.88 11.99 -3.11
N LEU A 152 5.05 10.70 -2.88
CA LEU A 152 6.18 10.14 -2.14
C LEU A 152 6.93 9.16 -3.05
N ASP A 153 8.13 9.55 -3.47
CA ASP A 153 8.98 8.72 -4.33
C ASP A 153 9.99 7.93 -3.49
N GLU A 154 9.68 6.66 -3.23
CA GLU A 154 10.48 5.74 -2.41
C GLU A 154 10.99 6.35 -1.08
N PRO A 155 10.09 6.94 -0.26
CA PRO A 155 10.50 7.77 0.87
C PRO A 155 11.25 6.99 1.97
N LEU A 156 11.15 5.67 1.96
CA LEU A 156 11.79 4.81 2.95
C LEU A 156 13.01 4.05 2.41
N ALA A 157 13.36 4.18 1.12
CA ALA A 157 14.38 3.33 0.49
C ALA A 157 15.77 3.42 1.15
N SER A 158 16.15 4.57 1.69
CA SER A 158 17.46 4.79 2.32
C SER A 158 17.54 4.37 3.79
N LEU A 159 16.46 3.81 4.36
CA LEU A 159 16.37 3.47 5.77
C LEU A 159 16.59 1.98 6.01
N ASP A 160 17.28 1.67 7.11
CA ASP A 160 17.38 0.31 7.63
C ASP A 160 16.01 -0.22 8.11
N ILE A 161 15.90 -1.54 8.23
CA ILE A 161 14.63 -2.21 8.59
C ILE A 161 14.05 -1.68 9.92
N PRO A 162 14.84 -1.49 11.01
CA PRO A 162 14.32 -0.92 12.25
C PRO A 162 13.71 0.47 12.06
N ARG A 163 14.38 1.38 11.33
CA ARG A 163 13.88 2.74 11.09
C ARG A 163 12.66 2.75 10.17
N LYS A 164 12.57 1.84 9.20
CA LYS A 164 11.36 1.66 8.38
C LYS A 164 10.16 1.29 9.26
N ARG A 165 10.33 0.32 10.15
CA ARG A 165 9.29 -0.12 11.10
C ARG A 165 8.87 0.99 12.06
N GLU A 166 9.79 1.87 12.43
CA GLU A 166 9.48 3.05 13.23
C GLU A 166 8.65 4.07 12.43
N LEU A 167 8.96 4.31 11.15
CA LEU A 167 8.28 5.32 10.33
C LEU A 167 6.92 4.90 9.76
N LEU A 168 6.71 3.61 9.47
CA LEU A 168 5.45 3.12 8.88
C LEU A 168 4.21 3.51 9.70
N PRO A 169 4.17 3.33 11.04
CA PRO A 169 3.04 3.79 11.86
C PRO A 169 2.75 5.28 11.75
N TYR A 170 3.76 6.13 11.59
CA TYR A 170 3.56 7.57 11.40
C TYR A 170 2.90 7.86 10.06
N LEU A 171 3.34 7.21 8.97
CA LEU A 171 2.72 7.37 7.65
C LEU A 171 1.25 6.88 7.65
N GLN A 172 0.96 5.77 8.32
CA GLN A 172 -0.42 5.29 8.49
C GLN A 172 -1.27 6.30 9.26
N ARG A 173 -0.76 6.82 10.38
CA ARG A 173 -1.47 7.83 11.18
C ARG A 173 -1.67 9.12 10.39
N LEU A 174 -0.63 9.56 9.66
CA LEU A 174 -0.65 10.72 8.80
C LEU A 174 -1.78 10.62 7.75
N ALA A 175 -1.88 9.49 7.06
CA ALA A 175 -2.92 9.28 6.05
C ALA A 175 -4.34 9.21 6.64
N ARG A 176 -4.49 8.78 7.89
CA ARG A 176 -5.78 8.77 8.60
C ARG A 176 -6.18 10.17 9.09
N GLU A 177 -5.23 10.98 9.53
CA GLU A 177 -5.50 12.31 10.08
C GLU A 177 -5.55 13.41 9.03
N ILE A 178 -4.90 13.21 7.88
CA ILE A 178 -4.80 14.20 6.82
C ILE A 178 -5.62 13.74 5.62
N ASN A 179 -6.67 14.52 5.30
CA ASN A 179 -7.54 14.29 4.13
C ASN A 179 -6.89 14.75 2.82
N ILE A 180 -5.66 14.31 2.54
CA ILE A 180 -4.93 14.58 1.30
C ILE A 180 -4.63 13.24 0.63
N PRO A 181 -5.02 13.02 -0.64
CA PRO A 181 -4.66 11.81 -1.35
C PRO A 181 -3.15 11.67 -1.46
N MET A 182 -2.65 10.45 -1.31
CA MET A 182 -1.23 10.14 -1.38
C MET A 182 -0.94 9.15 -2.51
N LEU A 183 0.08 9.46 -3.30
CA LEU A 183 0.69 8.56 -4.28
C LEU A 183 2.03 8.10 -3.71
N TYR A 184 2.11 6.82 -3.37
CA TYR A 184 3.27 6.24 -2.70
C TYR A 184 4.01 5.29 -3.65
N VAL A 185 5.12 5.72 -4.22
CA VAL A 185 5.97 4.85 -5.04
C VAL A 185 6.85 4.02 -4.12
N SER A 186 6.83 2.70 -4.30
CA SER A 186 7.72 1.79 -3.60
C SER A 186 7.90 0.50 -4.39
N HIS A 187 9.07 -0.13 -4.22
CA HIS A 187 9.35 -1.50 -4.65
C HIS A 187 9.25 -2.49 -3.48
N SER A 188 8.94 -2.02 -2.26
CA SER A 188 8.79 -2.87 -1.08
C SER A 188 7.35 -3.37 -0.96
N LEU A 189 7.19 -4.68 -1.08
CA LEU A 189 5.93 -5.37 -0.83
C LEU A 189 5.41 -5.13 0.59
N ASP A 190 6.30 -5.14 1.59
CA ASP A 190 5.92 -4.88 2.98
C ASP A 190 5.37 -3.46 3.17
N GLU A 191 6.00 -2.45 2.55
CA GLU A 191 5.47 -1.07 2.64
C GLU A 191 4.08 -0.97 2.01
N ILE A 192 3.85 -1.63 0.86
CA ILE A 192 2.56 -1.66 0.18
C ILE A 192 1.50 -2.33 1.06
N LEU A 193 1.82 -3.47 1.67
CA LEU A 193 0.92 -4.21 2.56
C LEU A 193 0.42 -3.36 3.74
N HIS A 194 1.30 -2.53 4.30
CA HIS A 194 0.98 -1.72 5.48
C HIS A 194 0.32 -0.39 5.13
N LEU A 195 0.60 0.18 3.96
CA LEU A 195 0.19 1.56 3.63
C LEU A 195 -0.96 1.63 2.61
N ALA A 196 -0.97 0.77 1.60
CA ALA A 196 -1.78 0.99 0.42
C ALA A 196 -3.26 0.69 0.66
N ASP A 197 -4.14 1.58 0.20
CA ASP A 197 -5.56 1.28 0.01
C ASP A 197 -5.80 0.68 -1.38
N LYS A 198 -5.11 1.23 -2.37
CA LYS A 198 -5.10 0.76 -3.74
C LYS A 198 -3.67 0.56 -4.22
N VAL A 199 -3.49 -0.36 -5.15
CA VAL A 199 -2.21 -0.65 -5.79
C VAL A 199 -2.36 -0.49 -7.29
N MET A 200 -1.44 0.27 -7.89
CA MET A 200 -1.20 0.33 -9.32
C MET A 200 0.10 -0.39 -9.61
N VAL A 201 0.03 -1.47 -10.38
CA VAL A 201 1.19 -2.23 -10.83
C VAL A 201 1.62 -1.70 -12.19
N LEU A 202 2.85 -1.22 -12.26
CA LEU A 202 3.48 -0.67 -13.45
C LEU A 202 4.58 -1.63 -13.93
N GLU A 203 4.55 -1.97 -15.22
CA GLU A 203 5.55 -2.81 -15.88
C GLU A 203 5.75 -2.31 -17.31
N ASP A 204 7.01 -2.10 -17.71
CA ASP A 204 7.40 -1.60 -19.03
C ASP A 204 6.62 -0.35 -19.49
N GLY A 205 6.37 0.58 -18.55
CA GLY A 205 5.66 1.81 -18.82
C GLY A 205 4.14 1.64 -19.04
N GLN A 206 3.57 0.48 -18.71
CA GLN A 206 2.14 0.23 -18.79
C GLN A 206 1.57 -0.18 -17.43
N VAL A 207 0.30 0.14 -17.20
CA VAL A 207 -0.44 -0.32 -16.02
C VAL A 207 -0.92 -1.75 -16.29
N LYS A 208 -0.46 -2.71 -15.49
CA LYS A 208 -0.85 -4.12 -15.59
C LYS A 208 -2.06 -4.46 -14.73
N ALA A 209 -2.18 -3.78 -13.59
CA ALA A 209 -3.33 -3.88 -12.71
C ALA A 209 -3.49 -2.58 -11.91
N PHE A 210 -4.74 -2.22 -11.64
CA PHE A 210 -5.06 -1.15 -10.72
C PHE A 210 -6.35 -1.48 -9.97
N GLY A 211 -6.30 -1.41 -8.64
CA GLY A 211 -7.46 -1.78 -7.82
C GLY A 211 -7.18 -1.73 -6.32
N PRO A 212 -8.16 -2.15 -5.49
CA PRO A 212 -7.96 -2.38 -4.06
C PRO A 212 -6.77 -3.32 -3.80
N LEU A 213 -6.04 -3.08 -2.71
CA LEU A 213 -4.88 -3.90 -2.33
C LEU A 213 -5.22 -5.39 -2.30
N GLU A 214 -6.36 -5.76 -1.71
CA GLU A 214 -6.77 -7.15 -1.53
C GLU A 214 -7.00 -7.87 -2.87
N GLU A 215 -7.58 -7.18 -3.85
CA GLU A 215 -7.86 -7.71 -5.19
C GLU A 215 -6.59 -7.84 -6.01
N VAL A 216 -5.77 -6.78 -6.05
CA VAL A 216 -4.52 -6.77 -6.82
C VAL A 216 -3.54 -7.79 -6.26
N TRP A 217 -3.42 -7.88 -4.93
CA TRP A 217 -2.53 -8.83 -4.28
C TRP A 217 -2.89 -10.28 -4.55
N GLY A 218 -4.20 -10.59 -4.55
CA GLY A 218 -4.69 -11.93 -4.84
C GLY A 218 -4.71 -12.31 -6.32
N SER A 219 -4.38 -11.37 -7.21
CA SER A 219 -4.41 -11.58 -8.66
C SER A 219 -3.11 -12.22 -9.18
N SER A 220 -3.21 -12.88 -10.34
CA SER A 220 -2.06 -13.47 -11.02
C SER A 220 -1.01 -12.45 -11.45
N VAL A 221 -1.39 -11.17 -11.56
CA VAL A 221 -0.48 -10.09 -11.89
C VAL A 221 0.65 -10.03 -10.87
N MET A 222 0.39 -10.26 -9.58
CA MET A 222 1.42 -10.18 -8.54
C MET A 222 2.38 -11.38 -8.47
N HIS A 223 2.07 -12.49 -9.14
CA HIS A 223 2.84 -13.74 -9.05
C HIS A 223 4.34 -13.58 -9.39
N PRO A 224 4.75 -12.80 -10.41
CA PRO A 224 6.17 -12.62 -10.72
C PRO A 224 6.98 -11.91 -9.62
N TRP A 225 6.32 -11.13 -8.75
CA TRP A 225 7.00 -10.32 -7.74
C TRP A 225 6.90 -10.87 -6.33
N LEU A 226 5.93 -11.74 -6.06
CA LEU A 226 5.84 -12.45 -4.79
C LEU A 226 6.85 -13.61 -4.81
N PRO A 227 7.77 -13.70 -3.82
CA PRO A 227 8.53 -14.92 -3.64
C PRO A 227 7.55 -16.10 -3.56
N LYS A 228 7.88 -17.24 -4.17
CA LYS A 228 6.97 -18.41 -4.24
C LYS A 228 6.47 -18.86 -2.87
N GLU A 229 7.31 -18.68 -1.85
CA GLU A 229 7.02 -18.99 -0.45
C GLU A 229 6.12 -17.95 0.25
N GLN A 230 5.88 -16.80 -0.37
CA GLN A 230 5.16 -15.66 0.18
C GLN A 230 3.77 -15.44 -0.43
N GLN A 231 3.31 -16.34 -1.31
CA GLN A 231 1.94 -16.28 -1.80
C GLN A 231 0.99 -16.30 -0.60
N SER A 232 0.16 -15.28 -0.53
CA SER A 232 -0.65 -14.99 0.65
C SER A 232 -1.92 -14.28 0.27
N SER A 233 -2.90 -14.38 1.14
CA SER A 233 -4.18 -13.69 1.02
C SER A 233 -4.21 -12.51 1.98
N ILE A 234 -4.64 -11.35 1.48
CA ILE A 234 -4.94 -10.18 2.32
C ILE A 234 -6.44 -10.09 2.46
N LEU A 235 -6.92 -10.06 3.70
CA LEU A 235 -8.35 -9.99 4.00
C LEU A 235 -8.63 -8.81 4.93
N LYS A 236 -9.63 -8.00 4.58
CA LYS A 236 -10.09 -6.90 5.42
C LYS A 236 -11.15 -7.37 6.42
N VAL A 237 -10.80 -7.54 7.67
CA VAL A 237 -11.68 -8.15 8.69
C VAL A 237 -12.08 -7.12 9.75
N SER A 238 -13.12 -7.42 10.53
CA SER A 238 -13.54 -6.58 11.66
C SER A 238 -13.44 -7.33 12.98
N VAL A 239 -13.10 -6.61 14.06
CA VAL A 239 -13.05 -7.19 15.41
C VAL A 239 -14.47 -7.52 15.86
N LEU A 240 -14.75 -8.81 16.07
CA LEU A 240 -16.06 -9.30 16.50
C LEU A 240 -16.16 -9.33 18.02
N GLU A 241 -15.24 -10.04 18.66
CA GLU A 241 -15.20 -10.22 20.10
C GLU A 241 -13.79 -10.56 20.60
N HIS A 242 -13.60 -10.45 21.91
CA HIS A 242 -12.41 -10.94 22.57
C HIS A 242 -12.76 -12.14 23.43
N HIS A 243 -11.91 -13.16 23.40
CA HIS A 243 -12.17 -14.36 24.20
C HIS A 243 -12.15 -14.01 25.69
N PRO A 244 -13.13 -14.44 26.50
CA PRO A 244 -13.21 -14.06 27.91
C PRO A 244 -12.09 -14.64 28.77
N HIS A 245 -11.57 -15.82 28.40
CA HIS A 245 -10.58 -16.56 29.20
C HIS A 245 -9.19 -16.71 28.57
N TYR A 246 -9.03 -16.34 27.29
CA TYR A 246 -7.77 -16.54 26.57
C TYR A 246 -7.37 -15.22 25.90
N ALA A 247 -6.06 -15.02 25.72
CA ALA A 247 -5.53 -13.86 25.02
C ALA A 247 -5.77 -13.98 23.51
N MET A 248 -7.04 -13.94 23.10
CA MET A 248 -7.48 -14.16 21.73
C MET A 248 -8.57 -13.19 21.31
N THR A 249 -8.67 -12.95 20.00
CA THR A 249 -9.65 -12.05 19.38
C THR A 249 -10.25 -12.71 18.16
N ALA A 250 -11.57 -12.69 18.07
CA ALA A 250 -12.31 -13.15 16.91
C ALA A 250 -12.44 -12.02 15.89
N LEU A 251 -12.22 -12.35 14.63
CA LEU A 251 -12.25 -11.47 13.47
C LEU A 251 -13.31 -11.97 12.51
N ALA A 252 -14.28 -11.13 12.16
CA ALA A 252 -15.33 -11.49 11.23
C ALA A 252 -14.80 -11.55 9.78
N LEU A 253 -15.16 -12.61 9.08
CA LEU A 253 -14.85 -12.88 7.68
C LEU A 253 -16.14 -13.37 6.99
N GLY A 254 -16.96 -12.43 6.51
CA GLY A 254 -18.28 -12.75 5.99
C GLY A 254 -19.20 -13.25 7.10
N ASP A 255 -19.77 -14.43 6.91
CA ASP A 255 -20.59 -15.16 7.89
C ASP A 255 -19.76 -16.04 8.84
N GLN A 256 -18.44 -16.08 8.66
CA GLN A 256 -17.51 -16.88 9.45
C GLN A 256 -16.60 -16.00 10.31
N HIS A 257 -15.82 -16.61 11.19
CA HIS A 257 -14.86 -15.90 12.01
C HIS A 257 -13.51 -16.62 12.09
N LEU A 258 -12.47 -15.83 12.33
CA LEU A 258 -11.10 -16.26 12.55
C LEU A 258 -10.66 -15.82 13.93
N TRP A 259 -10.04 -16.71 14.67
CA TRP A 259 -9.37 -16.44 15.92
C TRP A 259 -7.88 -16.13 15.71
N VAL A 260 -7.44 -15.02 16.31
CA VAL A 260 -6.04 -14.58 16.33
C VAL A 260 -5.59 -14.28 17.76
N ASN A 261 -4.28 -14.05 17.95
CA ASN A 261 -3.74 -13.54 19.21
C ASN A 261 -4.42 -12.23 19.60
N LYS A 262 -4.52 -11.96 20.91
CA LYS A 262 -5.21 -10.78 21.46
C LYS A 262 -4.78 -9.50 20.72
N LEU A 263 -5.78 -8.79 20.21
CA LEU A 263 -5.60 -7.45 19.66
C LEU A 263 -6.08 -6.41 20.68
N ASN A 264 -5.34 -5.31 20.77
CA ASN A 264 -5.73 -4.13 21.54
C ASN A 264 -6.48 -3.16 20.62
N GLN A 265 -7.58 -3.64 20.02
CA GLN A 265 -8.41 -2.89 19.09
C GLN A 265 -9.86 -2.93 19.58
N PRO A 266 -10.61 -1.82 19.47
CA PRO A 266 -12.00 -1.79 19.89
C PRO A 266 -12.85 -2.72 19.01
N LEU A 267 -13.97 -3.19 19.55
CA LEU A 267 -14.94 -3.97 18.79
C LEU A 267 -15.39 -3.18 17.54
N GLN A 268 -15.73 -3.91 16.48
CA GLN A 268 -16.15 -3.38 15.17
C GLN A 268 -15.08 -2.61 14.39
N SER A 269 -13.90 -2.36 14.97
CA SER A 269 -12.79 -1.79 14.23
C SER A 269 -12.37 -2.72 13.07
N THR A 270 -12.03 -2.11 11.94
CA THR A 270 -11.58 -2.84 10.74
C THR A 270 -10.07 -2.85 10.68
N LEU A 271 -9.50 -4.00 10.32
CA LEU A 271 -8.06 -4.20 10.12
C LEU A 271 -7.80 -5.10 8.92
N ARG A 272 -6.53 -5.19 8.51
CA ARG A 272 -6.10 -6.17 7.51
C ARG A 272 -5.32 -7.31 8.16
N ILE A 273 -5.59 -8.51 7.67
CA ILE A 273 -4.83 -9.70 8.01
C ILE A 273 -4.20 -10.29 6.75
N ARG A 274 -3.06 -10.95 6.95
CA ARG A 274 -2.34 -11.73 5.95
C ARG A 274 -2.31 -13.18 6.39
N ILE A 275 -2.69 -14.08 5.47
CA ILE A 275 -2.61 -15.52 5.65
C ILE A 275 -1.69 -16.08 4.56
N GLN A 276 -0.61 -16.75 4.94
CA GLN A 276 0.27 -17.40 3.97
C GLN A 276 -0.43 -18.64 3.40
N ALA A 277 -0.28 -18.90 2.10
CA ALA A 277 -0.88 -20.07 1.47
C ALA A 277 -0.36 -21.39 2.07
N SER A 278 0.89 -21.40 2.54
CA SER A 278 1.51 -22.53 3.25
C SER A 278 0.97 -22.76 4.67
N ASP A 279 0.28 -21.78 5.25
CA ASP A 279 -0.37 -21.90 6.56
C ASP A 279 -1.84 -22.35 6.45
N VAL A 280 -2.32 -22.66 5.24
CA VAL A 280 -3.67 -23.14 4.98
C VAL A 280 -3.64 -24.60 4.55
N SER A 281 -4.17 -25.50 5.39
CA SER A 281 -4.36 -26.91 5.02
C SER A 281 -5.82 -27.19 4.69
N LEU A 282 -6.07 -28.17 3.82
CA LEU A 282 -7.40 -28.49 3.31
C LEU A 282 -7.88 -29.84 3.85
N VAL A 283 -9.13 -29.90 4.27
CA VAL A 283 -9.78 -31.14 4.72
C VAL A 283 -11.22 -31.20 4.23
N LEU A 284 -11.71 -32.40 3.93
CA LEU A 284 -13.07 -32.60 3.41
C LEU A 284 -14.16 -32.55 4.50
N GLN A 285 -13.78 -32.79 5.76
CA GLN A 285 -14.69 -32.78 6.90
C GLN A 285 -14.12 -31.90 8.02
N PRO A 286 -14.97 -31.28 8.87
CA PRO A 286 -14.50 -30.54 10.03
C PRO A 286 -13.60 -31.44 10.90
N PRO A 287 -12.36 -31.01 11.19
CA PRO A 287 -11.44 -31.83 11.98
C PRO A 287 -11.95 -31.97 13.42
N GLN A 288 -11.87 -33.18 13.97
CA GLN A 288 -12.09 -33.42 15.39
C GLN A 288 -10.78 -33.30 16.15
N GLN A 289 -10.81 -32.74 17.37
CA GLN A 289 -9.66 -32.66 18.30
C GLN A 289 -8.38 -32.03 17.70
N THR A 290 -8.52 -31.00 16.86
CA THR A 290 -7.38 -30.25 16.30
C THR A 290 -6.91 -29.12 17.22
N SER A 291 -5.63 -28.75 17.15
CA SER A 291 -5.10 -27.52 17.76
C SER A 291 -5.33 -26.28 16.89
N ILE A 292 -5.64 -26.45 15.60
CA ILE A 292 -5.95 -25.36 14.68
C ILE A 292 -7.37 -24.87 14.95
N ARG A 293 -7.49 -23.66 15.50
CA ARG A 293 -8.79 -23.07 15.90
C ARG A 293 -9.58 -22.51 14.72
N ASN A 294 -8.87 -22.12 13.66
CA ASN A 294 -9.47 -21.51 12.48
C ASN A 294 -9.83 -22.58 11.47
N VAL A 295 -11.12 -22.89 11.38
CA VAL A 295 -11.65 -23.83 10.39
C VAL A 295 -12.72 -23.08 9.60
N LEU A 296 -12.38 -22.73 8.36
CA LEU A 296 -13.27 -21.98 7.47
C LEU A 296 -13.85 -22.89 6.41
N ARG A 297 -15.17 -22.90 6.28
CA ARG A 297 -15.85 -23.52 5.14
C ARG A 297 -15.55 -22.72 3.88
N ALA A 298 -15.10 -23.40 2.84
CA ALA A 298 -14.64 -22.78 1.61
C ALA A 298 -15.05 -23.59 0.39
N LYS A 299 -15.16 -22.91 -0.76
CA LYS A 299 -15.37 -23.54 -2.06
C LYS A 299 -14.13 -23.39 -2.92
N VAL A 300 -13.69 -24.46 -3.57
CA VAL A 300 -12.58 -24.40 -4.53
C VAL A 300 -13.04 -23.65 -5.77
N ALA A 301 -12.40 -22.53 -6.06
CA ALA A 301 -12.63 -21.76 -7.29
C ALA A 301 -11.78 -22.34 -8.43
N ASN A 302 -10.47 -22.44 -8.24
CA ASN A 302 -9.50 -22.94 -9.23
C ASN A 302 -8.34 -23.67 -8.56
N CYS A 303 -7.59 -24.43 -9.36
CA CYS A 303 -6.34 -25.07 -8.97
C CYS A 303 -5.29 -24.80 -10.05
N TYR A 304 -4.06 -24.49 -9.64
CA TYR A 304 -2.96 -24.19 -10.55
C TYR A 304 -1.75 -25.06 -10.15
N ASP A 305 -1.16 -25.73 -11.14
CA ASP A 305 0.12 -26.42 -10.94
C ASP A 305 1.26 -25.39 -10.99
N ASP A 306 2.04 -25.31 -9.91
CA ASP A 306 3.22 -24.45 -9.80
C ASP A 306 4.41 -25.25 -9.28
N ASN A 307 5.35 -25.57 -10.18
CA ASN A 307 6.68 -26.11 -9.86
C ASN A 307 6.67 -27.24 -8.82
N GLY A 308 5.83 -28.26 -9.02
CA GLY A 308 5.73 -29.42 -8.13
C GLY A 308 4.86 -29.21 -6.88
N GLN A 309 4.17 -28.07 -6.80
CA GLN A 309 3.12 -27.79 -5.81
C GLN A 309 1.82 -27.43 -6.53
N VAL A 310 0.72 -27.43 -5.79
CA VAL A 310 -0.60 -27.01 -6.28
C VAL A 310 -1.06 -25.81 -5.46
N GLU A 311 -1.35 -24.71 -6.15
CA GLU A 311 -2.01 -23.56 -5.57
C GLU A 311 -3.51 -23.69 -5.75
N VAL A 312 -4.24 -23.65 -4.65
CA VAL A 312 -5.70 -23.80 -4.61
C VAL A 312 -6.30 -22.45 -4.26
N GLN A 313 -7.08 -21.91 -5.18
CA GLN A 313 -7.87 -20.71 -4.97
C GLN A 313 -9.18 -21.08 -4.31
N LEU A 314 -9.43 -20.58 -3.10
CA LEU A 314 -10.63 -20.81 -2.33
C LEU A 314 -11.49 -19.56 -2.26
N GLU A 315 -12.80 -19.73 -2.33
CA GLU A 315 -13.80 -18.70 -2.10
C GLU A 315 -14.39 -18.84 -0.69
N ILE A 316 -14.30 -17.77 0.11
CA ILE A 316 -14.80 -17.69 1.49
C ILE A 316 -15.45 -16.34 1.69
N GLY A 317 -16.78 -16.31 1.92
CA GLY A 317 -17.51 -15.08 2.19
C GLY A 317 -17.35 -14.00 1.11
N GLY A 318 -17.25 -14.40 -0.17
CA GLY A 318 -17.01 -13.50 -1.31
C GLY A 318 -15.57 -13.01 -1.44
N ARG A 319 -14.60 -13.63 -0.75
CA ARG A 319 -13.18 -13.28 -0.78
C ARG A 319 -12.33 -14.47 -1.18
N THR A 320 -11.14 -14.20 -1.70
CA THR A 320 -10.17 -15.22 -2.09
C THR A 320 -9.24 -15.57 -0.92
N LEU A 321 -9.14 -16.86 -0.61
CA LEU A 321 -8.10 -17.44 0.24
C LEU A 321 -7.26 -18.40 -0.61
N TRP A 322 -5.95 -18.28 -0.55
CA TRP A 322 -5.00 -19.17 -1.20
C TRP A 322 -4.53 -20.26 -0.24
N ALA A 323 -4.40 -21.48 -0.74
CA ALA A 323 -3.76 -22.59 -0.06
C ALA A 323 -2.71 -23.24 -0.97
N ARG A 324 -1.60 -23.70 -0.40
CA ARG A 324 -0.55 -24.40 -1.13
C ARG A 324 -0.46 -25.82 -0.61
N ILE A 325 -0.73 -26.80 -1.48
CA ILE A 325 -0.74 -28.21 -1.14
C ILE A 325 0.17 -29.01 -2.09
N SER A 326 0.52 -30.23 -1.69
CA SER A 326 1.22 -31.15 -2.58
C SER A 326 0.27 -31.71 -3.66
N PRO A 327 0.79 -32.10 -4.84
CA PRO A 327 0.00 -32.82 -5.83
C PRO A 327 -0.64 -34.10 -5.26
N TRP A 328 0.07 -34.79 -4.36
CA TRP A 328 -0.48 -35.96 -3.67
C TRP A 328 -1.74 -35.61 -2.87
N ALA A 329 -1.73 -34.53 -2.09
CA ALA A 329 -2.91 -34.09 -1.34
C ALA A 329 -4.07 -33.67 -2.26
N ARG A 330 -3.77 -33.02 -3.41
CA ARG A 330 -4.79 -32.70 -4.42
C ARG A 330 -5.48 -33.96 -4.92
N ASP A 331 -4.68 -34.96 -5.31
CA ASP A 331 -5.18 -36.18 -5.95
C ASP A 331 -5.93 -37.07 -4.94
N GLU A 332 -5.40 -37.22 -3.72
CA GLU A 332 -6.03 -38.00 -2.65
C GLU A 332 -7.37 -37.40 -2.20
N LEU A 333 -7.43 -36.08 -2.02
CA LEU A 333 -8.66 -35.39 -1.61
C LEU A 333 -9.59 -35.07 -2.79
N ASN A 334 -9.19 -35.41 -4.02
CA ASN A 334 -9.91 -35.11 -5.26
C ASN A 334 -10.30 -33.62 -5.39
N ILE A 335 -9.35 -32.73 -5.06
CA ILE A 335 -9.54 -31.28 -5.08
C ILE A 335 -9.75 -30.81 -6.52
N LYS A 336 -10.90 -30.19 -6.78
CA LYS A 336 -11.28 -29.66 -8.10
C LYS A 336 -12.20 -28.44 -7.97
N PRO A 337 -12.26 -27.57 -8.99
CA PRO A 337 -13.21 -26.46 -9.04
C PRO A 337 -14.64 -26.90 -8.68
N GLY A 338 -15.29 -26.13 -7.81
CA GLY A 338 -16.64 -26.39 -7.33
C GLY A 338 -16.74 -27.23 -6.05
N LEU A 339 -15.66 -27.91 -5.63
CA LEU A 339 -15.66 -28.72 -4.41
C LEU A 339 -15.80 -27.85 -3.15
N TRP A 340 -16.69 -28.24 -2.24
CA TRP A 340 -16.77 -27.66 -0.90
C TRP A 340 -15.88 -28.43 0.06
N LEU A 341 -15.10 -27.71 0.86
CA LEU A 341 -14.16 -28.25 1.84
C LEU A 341 -14.01 -27.29 3.03
N TYR A 342 -13.12 -27.63 3.95
CA TYR A 342 -12.72 -26.79 5.06
C TYR A 342 -11.23 -26.43 4.96
N ALA A 343 -10.94 -25.14 5.05
CA ALA A 343 -9.61 -24.57 5.15
C ALA A 343 -9.25 -24.39 6.63
N GLN A 344 -8.22 -25.11 7.07
CA GLN A 344 -7.62 -24.95 8.39
C GLN A 344 -6.50 -23.92 8.31
N VAL A 345 -6.65 -22.80 9.03
CA VAL A 345 -5.68 -21.70 9.00
C VAL A 345 -4.80 -21.74 10.26
N LYS A 346 -3.56 -22.17 10.12
CA LYS A 346 -2.63 -22.35 11.23
C LYS A 346 -2.15 -21.03 11.83
N SER A 347 -1.84 -20.05 10.98
CA SER A 347 -1.24 -18.78 11.37
C SER A 347 -1.87 -17.62 10.62
N VAL A 348 -2.01 -16.48 11.31
CA VAL A 348 -2.57 -15.24 10.77
C VAL A 348 -1.70 -14.10 11.27
N SER A 349 -1.23 -13.26 10.35
CA SER A 349 -0.44 -12.06 10.65
C SER A 349 -1.29 -10.81 10.47
N ILE A 350 -1.13 -9.81 11.34
CA ILE A 350 -1.80 -8.52 11.21
C ILE A 350 -0.93 -7.57 10.37
N THR A 351 -1.51 -6.84 9.42
CA THR A 351 -0.75 -5.96 8.52
C THR A 351 -1.13 -4.48 8.58
N ALA A 352 -2.33 -4.10 9.06
CA ALA A 352 -2.72 -2.69 9.22
C ALA A 352 -3.92 -2.48 10.14
#